data_AF-A0A150JJQ7-F1
#
_entry.id   AF-A0A150JJQ7-F1
#
_cell.length_a   1.000
_cell.length_b   1.000
_cell.length_c   1.000
_cell.angle_alpha   90.00
_cell.angle_beta   90.00
_cell.angle_gamma   90.00
#
_symmetry.space_group_name_H-M   'P 1'
#
loop_
_entity.id
_entity.type
_entity.pdbx_description
1 polymer ?
#
loop_
_entity_poly.entity_id
_entity_poly.type
_entity_poly.pdbx_seq_one_letter_code
_entity_poly.pdbx_strand_id
1 'polypeptide(L)'
;MKISTLGPKGTFSHETSLLFDADEILFKRSIWEVFDSVEKGESEGGVVPVENSLVGGVSQTLDCLIEFNVKVMKEYLLPIRHNLACWGELEDIEVLYSHNLTLSQCEKFVRFYLPKVEIHETSSNAISAIELSNKNDKIYAPI
;
A
#
# COMPACT_ATOMS: atom_id res chain seq x y z
N MET A 1 17.96 -7.70 -11.94
CA MET A 1 16.53 -7.83 -12.19
C MET A 1 15.80 -6.55 -11.78
N LYS A 2 15.10 -5.90 -12.71
CA LYS A 2 14.19 -4.79 -12.44
C LYS A 2 12.78 -5.31 -12.19
N ILE A 3 12.13 -4.83 -11.15
CA ILE A 3 10.76 -5.19 -10.81
C ILE A 3 9.88 -3.95 -10.75
N SER A 4 8.79 -3.94 -11.50
CA SER A 4 7.76 -2.92 -11.39
C SER A 4 6.74 -3.27 -10.30
N THR A 5 6.26 -2.29 -9.56
CA THR A 5 5.20 -2.50 -8.55
C THR A 5 4.32 -1.26 -8.37
N LEU A 6 3.12 -1.46 -7.84
CA LEU A 6 2.21 -0.37 -7.51
C LEU A 6 2.79 0.47 -6.35
N GLY A 7 3.06 1.73 -6.65
CA GLY A 7 3.60 2.68 -5.70
C GLY A 7 2.55 3.29 -4.75
N PRO A 8 2.99 4.24 -3.89
CA PRO A 8 4.37 4.71 -3.77
C PRO A 8 5.26 3.76 -2.95
N LYS A 9 6.52 4.16 -2.72
CA LYS A 9 7.44 3.45 -1.81
C LYS A 9 6.81 3.32 -0.42
N GLY A 10 6.91 2.14 0.18
CA GLY A 10 6.40 1.84 1.53
C GLY A 10 5.02 1.19 1.56
N THR A 11 4.42 0.89 0.41
CA THR A 11 3.18 0.08 0.33
C THR A 11 3.46 -1.40 0.60
N PHE A 12 2.40 -2.18 0.85
CA PHE A 12 2.50 -3.65 0.92
C PHE A 12 2.95 -4.29 -0.41
N SER A 13 2.64 -3.66 -1.55
CA SER A 13 3.17 -4.06 -2.86
C SER A 13 4.69 -3.88 -2.91
N HIS A 14 5.19 -2.75 -2.40
CA HIS A 14 6.62 -2.51 -2.24
C HIS A 14 7.27 -3.55 -1.31
N GLU A 15 6.69 -3.83 -0.14
CA GLU A 15 7.19 -4.88 0.77
C GLU A 15 7.30 -6.24 0.07
N THR A 16 6.25 -6.62 -0.66
CA THR A 16 6.25 -7.88 -1.41
C THR A 16 7.32 -7.89 -2.50
N SER A 17 7.53 -6.77 -3.21
CA SER A 17 8.55 -6.68 -4.26
C SER A 17 9.98 -6.85 -3.75
N LEU A 18 10.26 -6.51 -2.48
CA LEU A 18 11.57 -6.71 -1.86
C LEU A 18 11.92 -8.18 -1.65
N LEU A 19 10.94 -9.10 -1.72
CA LEU A 19 11.15 -10.54 -1.56
C LEU A 19 11.73 -11.23 -2.81
N PHE A 20 11.89 -10.49 -3.91
CA PHE A 20 12.26 -11.05 -5.22
C PHE A 20 13.70 -10.72 -5.63
N ASP A 21 14.58 -10.35 -4.69
CA ASP A 21 15.99 -10.01 -4.92
C ASP A 21 16.19 -9.07 -6.13
N ALA A 22 15.36 -8.02 -6.21
CA ALA A 22 15.42 -7.04 -7.29
C ALA A 22 16.63 -6.09 -7.11
N ASP A 23 17.34 -5.81 -8.21
CA ASP A 23 18.39 -4.79 -8.25
C ASP A 23 17.78 -3.38 -8.19
N GLU A 24 16.59 -3.22 -8.75
CA GLU A 24 15.87 -1.94 -8.86
C GLU A 24 14.36 -2.18 -8.80
N ILE A 25 13.66 -1.35 -8.01
CA ILE A 25 12.19 -1.35 -7.94
C ILE A 25 11.66 -0.09 -8.64
N LEU A 26 10.83 -0.30 -9.67
CA LEU A 26 10.17 0.76 -10.43
C LEU A 26 8.76 0.96 -9.91
N PHE A 27 8.51 2.10 -9.25
CA PHE A 27 7.16 2.42 -8.76
C PHE A 27 6.30 2.96 -9.91
N LYS A 28 5.15 2.32 -10.10
CA LYS A 28 4.13 2.69 -11.08
C LYS A 28 2.89 3.25 -10.39
N ARG A 29 2.12 4.08 -11.09
CA ARG A 29 0.94 4.77 -10.52
C ARG A 29 -0.33 3.95 -10.56
N SER A 30 -0.34 2.89 -11.37
CA SER A 30 -1.48 1.98 -11.49
C SER A 30 -1.01 0.54 -11.73
N ILE A 31 -1.91 -0.41 -11.49
CA ILE A 31 -1.65 -1.83 -11.81
C ILE A 31 -1.42 -1.98 -13.31
N TRP A 32 -2.21 -1.29 -14.15
CA TRP A 32 -2.04 -1.29 -15.60
C TRP A 32 -0.61 -0.90 -16.02
N GLU A 33 -0.05 0.17 -15.42
CA GLU A 33 1.32 0.60 -15.71
C GLU A 33 2.38 -0.43 -15.28
N VAL A 34 2.10 -1.30 -14.29
CA VAL A 34 2.99 -2.41 -13.93
C VAL A 34 2.98 -3.46 -15.04
N PHE A 35 1.82 -3.84 -15.55
CA PHE A 35 1.69 -4.79 -16.66
C PHE A 35 2.33 -4.26 -17.95
N ASP A 36 2.05 -3.00 -18.30
CA ASP A 36 2.63 -2.33 -19.47
C ASP A 36 4.16 -2.27 -19.40
N SER A 37 4.72 -2.03 -18.21
CA SER A 37 6.18 -2.03 -17.99
C SER A 37 6.82 -3.40 -18.22
N VAL A 38 6.13 -4.49 -17.86
CA VAL A 38 6.59 -5.86 -18.13
C VAL A 38 6.47 -6.20 -19.60
N GLU A 39 5.34 -5.89 -20.25
CA GLU A 39 5.12 -6.20 -21.67
C GLU A 39 6.10 -5.45 -22.58
N LYS A 40 6.43 -4.19 -22.25
CA LYS A 40 7.43 -3.39 -22.98
C LYS A 40 8.87 -3.75 -22.66
N GLY A 41 9.11 -4.63 -21.69
CA GLY A 41 10.45 -5.02 -21.25
C GLY A 41 11.21 -3.92 -20.50
N GLU A 42 10.51 -2.92 -19.93
CA GLU A 42 11.13 -1.94 -19.02
C GLU A 42 11.53 -2.58 -17.68
N SER A 43 10.77 -3.61 -17.26
CA SER A 43 11.06 -4.44 -16.10
C SER A 43 10.89 -5.91 -16.44
N GLU A 44 11.76 -6.77 -15.90
CA GLU A 44 11.69 -8.22 -16.13
C GLU A 44 10.57 -8.91 -15.34
N GLY A 45 9.98 -8.22 -14.35
CA GLY A 45 8.84 -8.72 -13.58
C GLY A 45 7.98 -7.60 -13.00
N GLY A 46 6.75 -7.96 -12.64
CA GLY A 46 5.77 -7.07 -12.02
C GLY A 46 5.16 -7.70 -10.78
N VAL A 47 5.04 -6.93 -9.70
CA VAL A 47 4.36 -7.35 -8.46
C VAL A 47 3.09 -6.53 -8.28
N VAL A 48 1.95 -7.23 -8.33
CA VAL A 48 0.60 -6.66 -8.25
C VAL A 48 -0.25 -7.47 -7.27
N PRO A 49 -1.17 -6.83 -6.53
CA PRO A 49 -2.12 -7.56 -5.69
C PRO A 49 -3.19 -8.23 -6.58
N VAL A 50 -3.44 -9.52 -6.38
CA VAL A 50 -4.49 -10.25 -7.13
C VAL A 50 -5.76 -10.47 -6.31
N GLU A 51 -5.64 -10.59 -4.99
CA GLU A 51 -6.75 -10.82 -4.07
C GLU A 51 -6.46 -10.21 -2.70
N ASN A 52 -7.52 -9.73 -2.05
CA ASN A 52 -7.53 -9.33 -0.64
C ASN A 52 -8.58 -10.17 0.10
N SER A 53 -8.21 -10.78 1.24
CA SER A 53 -9.13 -11.67 1.98
C SER A 53 -10.41 -11.01 2.50
N LEU A 54 -10.50 -9.68 2.50
CA LEU A 54 -11.68 -8.93 2.95
C LEU A 54 -12.53 -8.38 1.82
N VAL A 55 -11.89 -7.97 0.71
CA VAL A 55 -12.57 -7.31 -0.43
C VAL A 55 -12.72 -8.26 -1.64
N GLY A 56 -12.00 -9.38 -1.63
CA GLY A 56 -11.95 -10.35 -2.73
C GLY A 56 -10.90 -9.99 -3.79
N GLY A 57 -11.13 -10.49 -5.01
CA GLY A 57 -10.24 -10.29 -6.14
C GLY A 57 -10.06 -8.82 -6.53
N VAL A 58 -8.84 -8.46 -6.94
CA VAL A 58 -8.52 -7.13 -7.47
C VAL A 58 -8.84 -7.13 -8.96
N SER A 59 -10.01 -6.59 -9.32
CA SER A 59 -10.55 -6.62 -10.70
C SER A 59 -9.54 -6.11 -11.72
N GLN A 60 -8.86 -4.98 -11.45
CA GLN A 60 -7.88 -4.41 -12.35
C GLN A 60 -6.73 -5.37 -12.69
N THR A 61 -6.29 -6.18 -11.73
CA THR A 61 -5.26 -7.20 -11.97
C THR A 61 -5.79 -8.31 -12.87
N LEU A 62 -7.03 -8.76 -12.63
CA LEU A 62 -7.68 -9.79 -13.45
C LEU A 62 -7.89 -9.31 -14.89
N ASP A 63 -8.33 -8.06 -15.07
CA ASP A 63 -8.51 -7.44 -16.38
C ASP A 63 -7.17 -7.36 -17.13
N CYS A 64 -6.10 -6.92 -16.45
CA CYS A 64 -4.77 -6.82 -17.07
C CYS A 64 -4.18 -8.20 -17.43
N LEU A 65 -4.48 -9.26 -16.65
CA LEU A 65 -4.06 -10.62 -17.00
C LEU A 65 -4.72 -11.15 -18.28
N ILE A 66 -5.87 -10.59 -18.67
CA ILE A 66 -6.55 -10.92 -19.93
C ILE A 66 -5.99 -10.08 -21.08
N GLU A 67 -5.69 -8.81 -20.84
CA GLU A 67 -5.28 -7.85 -21.87
C GLU A 67 -3.81 -7.99 -22.29
N PHE A 68 -2.91 -8.27 -21.34
CA PHE A 68 -1.46 -8.26 -21.57
C PHE A 68 -0.89 -9.67 -21.78
N ASN A 69 0.12 -9.78 -22.63
CA ASN A 69 0.81 -11.06 -22.85
C ASN A 69 1.89 -11.33 -21.79
N VAL A 70 1.45 -11.54 -20.54
CA VAL A 70 2.33 -11.84 -19.40
C VAL A 70 2.04 -13.23 -18.82
N LYS A 71 2.92 -13.72 -17.94
CA LYS A 71 2.76 -14.99 -17.24
C LYS A 71 2.93 -14.81 -15.75
N VAL A 72 2.06 -15.45 -14.97
CA VAL A 72 2.21 -15.52 -13.51
C VAL A 72 3.35 -16.49 -13.20
N MET A 73 4.41 -15.98 -12.57
CA MET A 73 5.60 -16.77 -12.26
C MET A 73 5.65 -17.26 -10.81
N LYS A 74 5.08 -16.49 -9.88
CA LYS A 74 5.07 -16.76 -8.44
C LYS A 74 3.85 -16.09 -7.81
N GLU A 75 3.41 -16.62 -6.68
CA GLU A 75 2.43 -15.99 -5.79
C GLU A 75 3.04 -15.81 -4.40
N TYR A 76 2.56 -14.82 -3.66
CA TYR A 76 2.96 -14.60 -2.28
C TYR A 76 1.75 -14.15 -1.46
N LEU A 77 1.52 -14.84 -0.35
CA LEU A 77 0.49 -14.47 0.62
C LEU A 77 1.14 -13.62 1.70
N LEU A 78 0.86 -12.31 1.69
CA LEU A 78 1.36 -11.36 2.68
C LEU A 78 0.33 -11.16 3.81
N PRO A 79 0.63 -11.56 5.06
CA PRO A 79 -0.22 -11.24 6.21
C PRO A 79 -0.17 -9.74 6.51
N ILE A 80 -1.27 -9.04 6.25
CA ILE A 80 -1.36 -7.59 6.45
C ILE A 80 -1.36 -7.26 7.95
N ARG A 81 -0.44 -6.39 8.36
CA ARG A 81 -0.35 -5.81 9.70
C ARG A 81 -0.31 -4.30 9.59
N HIS A 82 -1.36 -3.65 10.10
CA HIS A 82 -1.40 -2.20 10.20
C HIS A 82 -0.64 -1.73 11.43
N ASN A 83 0.04 -0.60 11.31
CA ASN A 83 0.79 0.02 12.40
C ASN A 83 0.32 1.47 12.54
N LEU A 84 0.06 1.91 13.76
CA LEU A 84 -0.11 3.32 14.07
C LEU A 84 1.27 3.92 14.33
N ALA A 85 1.65 4.96 13.60
CA ALA A 85 2.87 5.72 13.87
C ALA A 85 2.54 7.09 14.49
N CYS A 86 3.42 7.62 15.33
CA CYS A 86 3.34 8.98 15.84
C CYS A 86 4.71 9.42 16.38
N TRP A 87 4.90 10.73 16.55
CA TRP A 87 6.12 11.28 17.15
C TRP A 87 6.06 11.34 18.69
N GLY A 88 4.86 11.29 19.27
CA GLY A 88 4.59 11.40 20.70
C GLY A 88 3.95 10.15 21.26
N GLU A 89 3.09 10.34 22.26
CA GLU A 89 2.30 9.27 22.86
C GLU A 89 0.90 9.21 22.21
N LEU A 90 0.16 8.13 22.48
CA LEU A 90 -1.15 7.90 21.90
C LEU A 90 -2.16 9.01 22.25
N GLU A 91 -2.04 9.60 23.43
CA GLU A 91 -2.89 10.67 23.93
C GLU A 91 -2.65 12.03 23.24
N ASP A 92 -1.51 12.21 22.57
CA ASP A 92 -1.21 13.43 21.83
C ASP A 92 -1.97 13.52 20.50
N ILE A 93 -2.48 12.39 19.99
CA ILE A 93 -3.03 12.28 18.64
C ILE A 93 -4.40 12.98 18.54
N GLU A 94 -4.47 13.99 17.67
CA GLU A 94 -5.70 14.72 17.36
C GLU A 94 -6.18 14.45 15.93
N VAL A 95 -5.27 14.13 15.00
CA VAL A 95 -5.59 13.90 13.58
C VAL A 95 -4.98 12.59 13.08
N LEU A 96 -5.80 11.75 12.45
CA LEU A 96 -5.45 10.43 11.94
C LEU A 96 -5.53 10.40 10.40
N TYR A 97 -4.39 10.19 9.73
CA TYR A 97 -4.32 9.94 8.30
C TYR A 97 -4.45 8.46 8.00
N SER A 98 -5.41 8.05 7.15
CA SER A 98 -5.50 6.64 6.75
C SER A 98 -6.24 6.46 5.43
N HIS A 99 -5.91 5.40 4.71
CA HIS A 99 -6.74 4.95 3.59
C HIS A 99 -8.04 4.33 4.12
N ASN A 100 -9.17 4.55 3.44
CA ASN A 100 -10.50 4.12 3.88
C ASN A 100 -10.60 2.62 4.19
N LEU A 101 -10.00 1.78 3.35
CA LEU A 101 -10.00 0.33 3.59
C LEU A 101 -9.22 -0.05 4.86
N THR A 102 -8.12 0.65 5.15
CA THR A 102 -7.32 0.47 6.37
C THR A 102 -8.09 0.92 7.60
N LEU A 103 -8.76 2.08 7.50
CA LEU A 103 -9.60 2.61 8.56
C LEU A 103 -10.72 1.63 8.93
N SER A 104 -11.40 1.08 7.92
CA SER A 104 -12.46 0.07 8.12
C SER A 104 -11.95 -1.18 8.84
N GLN A 105 -10.69 -1.56 8.61
CA GLN A 105 -10.05 -2.70 9.29
C GLN A 105 -9.60 -2.37 10.72
N CYS A 106 -9.28 -1.10 10.99
CA CYS A 106 -8.78 -0.62 12.28
C CYS A 106 -9.86 0.05 13.14
N GLU A 107 -11.13 0.05 12.72
CA GLU A 107 -12.24 0.79 13.34
C GLU A 107 -12.35 0.53 14.85
N LYS A 108 -12.23 -0.74 15.28
CA LYS A 108 -12.31 -1.10 16.70
C LYS A 108 -11.22 -0.44 17.53
N PHE A 109 -9.99 -0.38 17.01
CA PHE A 109 -8.87 0.26 17.67
C PHE A 109 -9.10 1.77 17.75
N VAL A 110 -9.43 2.40 16.62
CA VAL A 110 -9.65 3.85 16.53
C VAL A 110 -10.78 4.26 17.48
N ARG A 111 -11.91 3.55 17.49
CA ARG A 111 -13.04 3.85 18.36
C ARG A 111 -12.71 3.74 19.85
N PHE A 112 -11.86 2.79 20.24
CA PHE A 112 -11.55 2.55 21.65
C PHE A 112 -10.44 3.46 22.17
N TYR A 113 -9.38 3.65 21.39
CA TYR A 113 -8.18 4.36 21.81
C TYR A 113 -8.12 5.81 21.35
N LEU A 114 -8.77 6.13 20.23
CA LEU A 114 -8.75 7.46 19.61
C LEU A 114 -10.19 8.00 19.37
N PRO A 115 -11.08 8.00 20.39
CA PRO A 115 -12.51 8.25 20.20
C PRO A 115 -12.87 9.66 19.72
N LYS A 116 -11.92 10.61 19.80
CA LYS A 116 -12.12 12.03 19.45
C LYS A 116 -11.26 12.47 18.27
N VAL A 117 -10.54 11.54 17.64
CA VAL A 117 -9.60 11.88 16.58
C VAL A 117 -10.34 12.35 15.33
N GLU A 118 -9.82 13.39 14.69
CA GLU A 118 -10.25 13.81 13.36
C GLU A 118 -9.62 12.88 12.32
N ILE A 119 -10.42 12.30 11.43
CA ILE A 119 -9.94 11.35 10.43
C ILE A 119 -9.78 12.06 9.09
N HIS A 120 -8.57 12.02 8.53
CA HIS A 120 -8.24 12.53 7.20
C HIS A 120 -7.95 11.35 6.27
N GLU A 121 -8.81 11.15 5.27
CA GLU A 121 -8.63 10.07 4.30
C GLU A 121 -7.50 10.40 3.33
N THR A 122 -6.64 9.41 3.06
CA THR A 122 -5.57 9.49 2.06
C THR A 122 -5.73 8.42 0.99
N SER A 123 -5.07 8.61 -0.16
CA SER A 123 -5.10 7.64 -1.27
C SER A 123 -4.26 6.37 -1.02
N SER A 124 -3.43 6.35 0.03
CA SER A 124 -2.60 5.21 0.41
C SER A 124 -2.04 5.39 1.82
N ASN A 125 -1.89 4.31 2.60
CA ASN A 125 -1.22 4.37 3.91
C ASN A 125 0.21 4.93 3.81
N ALA A 126 0.92 4.67 2.71
CA ALA A 126 2.24 5.24 2.48
C ALA A 126 2.18 6.78 2.29
N ILE A 127 1.10 7.31 1.70
CA ILE A 127 0.86 8.75 1.64
C ILE A 127 0.52 9.29 3.03
N SER A 128 -0.27 8.58 3.84
CA SER A 128 -0.49 8.94 5.25
C SER A 128 0.83 9.11 6.01
N ALA A 129 1.76 8.18 5.83
CA ALA A 129 3.08 8.25 6.45
C ALA A 129 3.91 9.47 5.99
N ILE A 130 3.80 9.83 4.71
CA ILE A 130 4.45 11.03 4.15
C ILE A 130 3.85 12.30 4.76
N GLU A 131 2.52 12.38 4.92
CA GLU A 131 1.86 13.53 5.56
C GLU A 131 2.37 13.76 6.99
N LEU A 132 2.54 12.70 7.78
CA LEU A 132 3.16 12.79 9.11
C LEU A 132 4.59 13.34 9.03
N SER A 133 5.41 12.80 8.13
CA SER A 133 6.81 13.21 7.98
C SER A 133 6.95 14.68 7.57
N ASN A 134 6.02 15.20 6.78
CA ASN A 134 6.04 16.60 6.33
C ASN A 134 5.65 17.58 7.45
N LYS A 135 4.74 17.16 8.35
CA LYS A 135 4.26 18.00 9.46
C LYS A 135 5.20 17.98 10.66
N ASN A 136 5.83 16.83 10.92
CA ASN A 136 6.78 16.63 12.02
C ASN A 136 6.24 17.11 13.39
N ASP A 137 4.99 16.76 13.68
CA ASP A 137 4.26 17.19 14.87
C ASP A 137 3.52 15.98 15.48
N LYS A 138 3.50 15.92 16.81
CA LYS A 138 2.97 14.80 17.61
C LYS A 138 1.45 14.65 17.53
N ILE A 139 0.74 15.70 17.12
CA ILE A 139 -0.73 15.63 17.02
C ILE A 139 -1.23 14.82 15.82
N TYR A 140 -0.34 14.54 14.86
CA TYR A 140 -0.67 13.78 13.67
C TYR A 140 -0.21 12.34 13.81
N ALA A 141 -1.01 11.41 13.31
CA ALA A 141 -0.67 10.00 13.23
C ALA A 141 -1.18 9.40 11.93
N PRO A 142 -0.41 8.53 11.25
CA PRO A 142 -0.90 7.71 10.17
C PRO A 142 -1.11 6.27 10.61
N ILE A 143 -2.02 5.60 9.89
CA ILE A 143 -2.07 4.13 9.78
C ILE A 143 -1.68 3.73 8.37
#